data_AF-A0A5N6WL73-F1
#
_entry.id   AF-A0A5N6WL73-F1
#
_cell.length_a   1.000
_cell.length_b   1.000
_cell.length_c   1.000
_cell.angle_alpha   90.00
_cell.angle_beta   90.00
_cell.angle_gamma   90.00
#
_symmetry.space_group_name_H-M   'P 1'
#
loop_
_entity.id
_entity.type
_entity.pdbx_description
1 polymer ?
#
loop_
_entity_poly.entity_id
_entity_poly.type
_entity_poly.pdbx_seq_one_letter_code
_entity_poly.pdbx_strand_id
1 'polypeptide(L)'
;MRFSSRVLLRSQILSNQHKLSLFHNKNFHSTMPLVVPEVNDGDKNEWLNKLAGKTITEGTSDVTTFAKKDLPQPHRIVKPGDMMTMDYKPERLNVHLDEKGTVHDVHFG
;
A
#
# COMPACT_ATOMS: atom_id res chain seq x y z
N MET A 1 17.72 -39.96 -59.99
CA MET A 1 18.48 -39.16 -58.99
C MET A 1 17.50 -38.20 -58.31
N ARG A 2 17.47 -38.23 -56.97
CA ARG A 2 17.24 -37.07 -56.07
C ARG A 2 15.86 -36.39 -55.98
N PHE A 3 15.25 -36.56 -54.80
CA PHE A 3 14.52 -35.56 -53.96
C PHE A 3 13.25 -34.91 -54.56
N SER A 4 12.20 -34.53 -53.84
CA SER A 4 11.83 -34.57 -52.43
C SER A 4 10.34 -34.21 -52.37
N SER A 5 9.64 -34.80 -51.41
CA SER A 5 8.27 -34.48 -51.00
C SER A 5 8.07 -33.00 -50.65
N ARG A 6 6.96 -32.40 -51.10
CA ARG A 6 6.31 -31.17 -50.61
C ARG A 6 4.88 -31.14 -51.22
N VAL A 7 3.77 -30.78 -50.58
CA VAL A 7 3.45 -30.03 -49.36
C VAL A 7 1.92 -30.15 -49.12
N LEU A 8 1.51 -30.42 -47.86
CA LEU A 8 0.41 -29.85 -47.03
C LEU A 8 -0.94 -29.45 -47.69
N LEU A 9 -2.14 -29.59 -47.11
CA LEU A 9 -2.57 -29.72 -45.71
C LEU A 9 -4.01 -30.29 -45.69
N ARG A 10 -4.24 -31.30 -44.86
CA ARG A 10 -5.57 -31.84 -44.52
C ARG A 10 -6.05 -31.21 -43.22
N SER A 11 -7.37 -31.26 -43.05
CA SER A 11 -8.17 -31.20 -41.81
C SER A 11 -8.42 -29.83 -41.17
N GLN A 12 -9.70 -29.46 -41.31
CA GLN A 12 -10.49 -28.58 -40.48
C GLN A 12 -10.21 -28.80 -38.98
N ILE A 13 -9.94 -27.70 -38.29
CA ILE A 13 -10.03 -27.57 -36.84
C ILE A 13 -11.13 -26.54 -36.60
N LEU A 14 -12.13 -26.89 -35.80
CA LEU A 14 -12.78 -26.02 -34.81
C LEU A 14 -14.06 -26.69 -34.29
N SER A 15 -14.00 -27.18 -33.05
CA SER A 15 -15.15 -27.20 -32.14
C SER A 15 -14.61 -27.54 -30.76
N ASN A 16 -14.12 -26.52 -30.05
CA ASN A 16 -13.89 -26.61 -28.62
C ASN A 16 -15.24 -26.37 -27.94
N GLN A 17 -15.80 -27.43 -27.36
CA GLN A 17 -16.94 -27.36 -26.45
C GLN A 17 -16.56 -26.47 -25.26
N HIS A 18 -17.51 -25.73 -24.67
CA HIS A 18 -17.75 -25.76 -23.22
C HIS A 18 -18.90 -24.83 -22.79
N LYS A 19 -19.87 -25.48 -22.14
CA LYS A 19 -20.68 -25.02 -20.99
C LYS A 19 -21.60 -23.81 -21.12
N LEU A 20 -22.88 -24.17 -21.25
CA LEU A 20 -24.04 -23.55 -20.60
C LEU A 20 -23.69 -22.92 -19.23
N SER A 21 -24.06 -21.67 -19.02
CA SER A 21 -24.30 -21.15 -17.67
C SER A 21 -25.71 -20.59 -17.61
N LEU A 22 -26.50 -21.17 -16.70
CA LEU A 22 -27.88 -20.82 -16.42
C LEU A 22 -27.95 -19.50 -15.65
N PHE A 23 -28.96 -18.72 -16.01
CA PHE A 23 -29.50 -17.57 -15.29
C PHE A 23 -29.37 -17.72 -13.77
N HIS A 24 -28.60 -16.81 -13.16
CA HIS A 24 -28.71 -16.53 -11.73
C HIS A 24 -29.25 -15.12 -11.56
N ASN A 25 -30.52 -15.08 -11.15
CA ASN A 25 -31.25 -13.90 -10.72
C ASN A 25 -30.51 -13.24 -9.54
N LYS A 26 -29.98 -12.04 -9.75
CA LYS A 26 -29.45 -11.22 -8.66
C LYS A 26 -30.49 -10.17 -8.29
N ASN A 27 -31.22 -10.45 -7.22
CA ASN A 27 -31.97 -9.45 -6.46
C ASN A 27 -30.99 -8.34 -6.05
N PHE A 28 -31.22 -7.12 -6.52
CA PHE A 28 -30.49 -5.94 -6.11
C PHE A 28 -30.91 -5.55 -4.68
N HIS A 29 -30.32 -6.19 -3.68
CA HIS A 29 -30.22 -5.58 -2.37
C HIS A 29 -29.08 -4.56 -2.43
N SER A 30 -29.45 -3.28 -2.30
CA SER A 30 -28.52 -2.14 -2.30
C SER A 30 -27.45 -2.37 -1.22
N THR A 31 -26.33 -2.95 -1.62
CA THR A 31 -25.18 -3.25 -0.76
C THR A 31 -24.18 -2.15 -1.05
N MET A 32 -24.00 -1.24 -0.09
CA MET A 32 -22.86 -0.32 -0.12
C MET A 32 -21.60 -1.16 -0.30
N PRO A 33 -20.83 -1.00 -1.40
CA PRO A 33 -19.54 -1.65 -1.48
C PRO A 33 -18.69 -1.04 -0.35
N LEU A 34 -18.13 -1.88 0.52
CA LEU A 34 -17.08 -1.46 1.43
C LEU A 34 -15.90 -1.04 0.56
N VAL A 35 -15.81 0.24 0.23
CA VAL A 35 -14.58 0.86 -0.26
C VAL A 35 -13.61 0.76 0.89
N VAL A 36 -12.80 -0.30 0.88
CA VAL A 36 -11.58 -0.35 1.68
C VAL A 36 -10.66 0.69 1.02
N PRO A 37 -10.31 1.79 1.70
CA PRO A 37 -9.30 2.70 1.18
C PRO A 37 -8.05 1.87 0.89
N GLU A 38 -7.48 2.04 -0.30
CA GLU A 38 -6.17 1.51 -0.64
C GLU A 38 -5.20 1.96 0.46
N VAL A 39 -4.89 1.04 1.39
CA VAL A 39 -3.97 1.31 2.48
C VAL A 39 -2.60 1.42 1.84
N ASN A 40 -2.06 2.65 1.79
CA ASN A 40 -0.73 2.91 1.26
C ASN A 40 0.34 2.36 2.22
N ASP A 41 0.45 1.03 2.33
CA ASP A 41 1.55 0.39 3.05
C ASP A 41 2.92 0.76 2.45
N GLY A 42 2.93 1.19 1.18
CA GLY A 42 4.10 1.80 0.52
C GLY A 42 4.59 3.07 1.22
N ASP A 43 3.67 3.93 1.65
CA ASP A 43 4.01 5.21 2.28
C ASP A 43 4.65 4.99 3.66
N LYS A 44 4.12 4.04 4.45
CA LYS A 44 4.69 3.71 5.78
C LYS A 44 6.17 3.35 5.67
N ASN A 45 6.51 2.42 4.78
CA ASN A 45 7.88 1.93 4.64
C ASN A 45 8.83 3.02 4.13
N GLU A 46 8.36 3.88 3.22
CA GLU A 46 9.12 5.03 2.75
C GLU A 46 9.45 6.00 3.90
N TRP A 47 8.46 6.36 4.72
CA TRP A 47 8.66 7.26 5.85
C TRP A 47 9.51 6.64 6.95
N LEU A 48 9.36 5.33 7.22
CA LEU A 48 10.20 4.61 8.17
C LEU A 48 11.66 4.68 7.72
N ASN A 49 11.96 4.39 6.46
CA ASN A 49 13.33 4.42 5.93
C ASN A 49 13.94 5.83 5.97
N LYS A 50 13.13 6.87 5.78
CA LYS A 50 13.58 8.28 5.87
C LYS A 50 13.88 8.70 7.30
N LEU A 51 13.06 8.27 8.26
CA LEU A 51 13.05 8.79 9.63
C LEU A 51 13.78 7.89 10.64
N ALA A 52 13.86 6.58 10.39
CA ALA A 52 14.47 5.63 11.30
C ALA A 52 15.91 6.04 11.66
N GLY A 53 16.21 6.07 12.96
CA GLY A 53 17.52 6.46 13.45
C GLY A 53 17.80 7.98 13.47
N LYS A 54 16.88 8.82 12.99
CA LYS A 54 16.99 10.29 13.07
C LYS A 54 16.24 10.84 14.29
N THR A 55 16.64 12.04 14.71
CA THR A 55 15.97 12.79 15.80
C THR A 55 15.09 13.89 15.21
N ILE A 56 13.94 14.18 15.81
CA ILE A 56 13.02 15.20 15.31
C ILE A 56 13.26 16.54 16.00
N THR A 57 13.51 17.61 15.24
CA THR A 57 13.75 18.98 15.74
C THR A 57 12.76 19.99 15.13
N GLU A 58 12.60 21.15 15.75
CA GLU A 58 11.61 22.17 15.33
C GLU A 58 12.02 22.96 14.07
N GLY A 59 13.32 23.07 13.78
CA GLY A 59 13.82 24.14 12.90
C GLY A 59 14.93 23.80 11.92
N THR A 60 15.69 22.74 12.15
CA THR A 60 16.90 22.45 11.36
C THR A 60 16.91 21.00 10.92
N SER A 61 16.95 20.77 9.61
CA SER A 61 17.19 19.48 9.00
C SER A 61 18.70 19.29 8.79
N ASP A 62 19.31 18.37 9.52
CA ASP A 62 20.70 17.96 9.33
C ASP A 62 20.78 16.51 8.81
N VAL A 63 21.99 15.98 8.69
CA VAL A 63 22.18 14.57 8.29
C VAL A 63 21.56 13.60 9.32
N THR A 64 21.61 13.97 10.60
CA THR A 64 21.13 13.16 11.75
C THR A 64 19.83 13.66 12.37
N THR A 65 19.34 14.83 11.95
CA THR A 65 18.15 15.48 12.50
C THR A 65 17.14 15.74 11.39
N PHE A 66 15.84 15.60 11.68
CA PHE A 66 14.76 15.83 10.74
C PHE A 66 13.85 16.92 11.28
N ALA A 67 13.51 17.91 10.45
CA ALA A 67 12.67 19.01 10.91
C ALA A 67 11.19 18.60 10.89
N LYS A 68 10.41 19.04 11.88
CA LYS A 68 8.94 18.83 11.91
C LYS A 68 8.24 19.43 10.70
N LYS A 69 8.81 20.45 10.08
CA LYS A 69 8.28 21.13 8.90
C LYS A 69 8.30 20.24 7.65
N ASP A 70 9.20 19.27 7.61
CA ASP A 70 9.36 18.35 6.47
C ASP A 70 8.45 17.12 6.59
N LEU A 71 7.73 16.99 7.71
CA LEU A 71 6.73 15.95 7.91
C LEU A 71 5.42 16.32 7.21
N PRO A 72 4.69 15.35 6.66
CA PRO A 72 3.39 15.58 6.06
C PRO A 72 2.43 16.13 7.14
N GLN A 73 1.57 17.06 6.75
CA GLN A 73 0.47 17.50 7.59
C GLN A 73 -0.78 16.69 7.19
N PRO A 74 -1.51 16.08 8.13
CA PRO A 74 -1.34 16.11 9.59
C PRO A 74 -0.29 15.12 10.12
N HIS A 75 0.48 15.49 11.15
CA HIS A 75 1.39 14.57 11.86
C HIS A 75 1.29 14.69 13.38
N ARG A 76 1.68 13.63 14.09
CA ARG A 76 1.74 13.56 15.55
C ARG A 76 3.03 12.86 15.98
N ILE A 77 3.71 13.43 16.97
CA ILE A 77 4.92 12.85 17.55
C ILE A 77 4.53 12.25 18.90
N VAL A 78 4.74 10.95 19.04
CA VAL A 78 4.40 10.16 20.22
C VAL A 78 5.69 9.88 20.96
N LYS A 79 5.79 10.34 22.20
CA LYS A 79 6.90 9.99 23.09
C LYS A 79 6.61 8.68 23.82
N PRO A 80 7.64 7.95 24.27
CA PRO A 80 7.40 6.76 25.08
C PRO A 80 6.67 7.16 26.37
N GLY A 81 5.57 6.48 26.66
CA GLY A 81 4.71 6.76 27.82
C GLY A 81 3.69 7.89 27.62
N ASP A 82 3.66 8.52 26.45
CA ASP A 82 2.68 9.57 26.16
C ASP A 82 1.30 8.98 25.90
N MET A 83 0.27 9.58 26.49
CA MET A 83 -1.10 9.10 26.34
C MET A 83 -1.69 9.60 25.03
N MET A 84 -2.17 8.68 24.20
CA MET A 84 -2.77 8.99 22.91
C MET A 84 -4.24 8.63 22.85
N THR A 85 -5.04 9.52 22.26
CA THR A 85 -6.42 9.23 21.89
C THR A 85 -6.45 8.24 20.72
N MET A 86 -7.45 7.35 20.72
CA MET A 86 -7.69 6.34 19.68
C MET A 86 -8.55 6.89 18.51
N ASP A 87 -8.37 8.16 18.15
CA ASP A 87 -9.04 8.75 16.98
C ASP A 87 -8.35 8.29 15.70
N TYR A 88 -9.09 7.70 14.76
CA TYR A 88 -8.54 7.23 13.48
C TYR A 88 -8.58 8.33 12.42
N LYS A 89 -7.41 8.69 11.89
CA LYS A 89 -7.21 9.66 10.81
C LYS A 89 -6.23 9.06 9.78
N PRO A 90 -6.72 8.50 8.67
CA PRO A 90 -5.87 7.78 7.72
C PRO A 90 -4.77 8.65 7.09
N GLU A 91 -5.01 9.95 6.97
CA GLU A 91 -4.04 10.92 6.43
C GLU A 91 -2.94 11.31 7.44
N ARG A 92 -3.08 10.96 8.73
CA ARG A 92 -2.17 11.42 9.79
C ARG A 92 -0.97 10.51 9.93
N LEU A 93 0.23 11.07 9.85
CA LEU A 93 1.46 10.37 10.19
C LEU A 93 1.72 10.42 11.70
N ASN A 94 1.73 9.27 12.36
CA ASN A 94 2.22 9.13 13.72
C ASN A 94 3.67 8.68 13.71
N VAL A 95 4.52 9.42 14.42
CA VAL A 95 5.94 9.14 14.58
C VAL A 95 6.19 8.77 16.04
N HIS A 96 6.61 7.54 16.30
CA HIS A 96 6.94 7.05 17.64
C HIS A 96 8.43 7.23 17.90
N LEU A 97 8.72 7.90 19.00
CA LEU A 97 10.08 8.11 19.49
C LEU A 97 10.43 7.07 20.56
N ASP A 98 11.71 6.72 20.62
CA ASP A 98 12.30 5.95 21.71
C ASP A 98 12.66 6.84 22.90
N GLU A 99 13.11 6.24 24.01
CA GLU A 99 13.57 6.95 25.22
C GLU A 99 14.71 7.93 24.95
N LYS A 100 15.51 7.64 23.91
CA LYS A 100 16.63 8.47 23.44
C LYS A 100 16.19 9.63 22.54
N GLY A 101 14.90 9.75 22.21
CA GLY A 101 14.37 10.77 21.31
C GLY A 101 14.61 10.50 19.82
N THR A 102 14.94 9.26 19.47
CA THR A 102 15.15 8.80 18.09
C THR A 102 13.87 8.14 17.57
N VAL A 103 13.58 8.28 16.27
CA VAL A 103 12.42 7.60 15.67
C VAL A 103 12.63 6.09 15.66
N HIS A 104 11.67 5.38 16.24
CA HIS A 104 11.63 3.92 16.33
C HIS A 104 10.60 3.32 15.35
N ASP A 105 9.41 3.91 15.25
CA ASP A 105 8.35 3.41 14.36
C ASP A 105 7.52 4.57 13.79
N VAL A 106 6.86 4.32 12.66
CA VAL A 106 5.91 5.24 12.05
C VAL A 106 4.67 4.49 11.57
N HIS A 107 3.51 5.12 11.65
CA HIS A 107 2.28 4.58 11.09
C HIS A 107 1.28 5.66 10.69
N PHE A 108 0.47 5.37 9.68
CA PHE A 108 -0.66 6.22 9.30
C PHE A 108 -1.90 5.82 10.10
N GLY A 109 -2.65 6.79 10.62
CA GLY A 109 -3.88 6.54 11.38
C GLY A 109 -4.21 7.53 12.48
#